data_AF-A0A5U9KVZ0-F1
#
_entry.id   AF-A0A5U9KVZ0-F1
#
_cell.length_a   1.000
_cell.length_b   1.000
_cell.length_c   1.000
_cell.angle_alpha   90.00
_cell.angle_beta   90.00
_cell.angle_gamma   90.00
#
_symmetry.space_group_name_H-M   'P 1'
#
loop_
_entity.id
_entity.type
_entity.pdbx_description
1 polymer ?
#
loop_
_entity_poly.entity_id
_entity_poly.type
_entity_poly.pdbx_seq_one_letter_code
_entity_poly.pdbx_strand_id
1 'polypeptide(L)'
;MNDVILYEKNKSMYFAIYVVLSLYSDFIYDVAHEFHNVAVHIIENEKCTEQAFQIQINNLFDDFDYYKKINGTGSEKIEDIDITDIKKKVMSAYDPAVKALIMKNLEANLRAKVDGPEYWKLKIINKSL
;
A
#
# COMPACT_ATOMS: atom_id res chain seq x y z
N MET A 1 12.85 -2.33 11.09
CA MET A 1 11.74 -1.92 10.22
C MET A 1 12.23 -2.13 8.79
N ASN A 2 11.54 -2.92 7.97
CA ASN A 2 11.96 -3.12 6.58
C ASN A 2 11.47 -1.93 5.79
N ASP A 3 12.39 -1.07 5.33
CA ASP A 3 12.04 0.07 4.49
C ASP A 3 11.70 -0.44 3.09
N VAL A 4 10.57 0.01 2.54
CA VAL A 4 10.20 -0.27 1.14
C VAL A 4 10.87 0.78 0.29
N ILE A 5 11.79 0.36 -0.56
CA ILE A 5 12.58 1.25 -1.42
C ILE A 5 11.90 1.32 -2.79
N LEU A 6 11.49 2.52 -3.19
CA LEU A 6 11.00 2.80 -4.54
C LEU A 6 12.03 3.63 -5.32
N TYR A 7 12.28 3.21 -6.56
CA TYR A 7 13.07 3.95 -7.54
C TYR A 7 12.15 4.56 -8.59
N GLU A 8 11.42 5.61 -8.20
CA GLU A 8 10.53 6.34 -9.08
C GLU A 8 10.90 7.83 -9.10
N LYS A 9 11.26 8.30 -10.31
CA LYS A 9 11.71 9.68 -10.56
C LYS A 9 10.53 10.62 -10.75
N ASN A 10 9.43 10.12 -11.30
CA ASN A 10 8.21 10.90 -11.44
C ASN A 10 7.54 11.02 -10.07
N LYS A 11 7.48 12.24 -9.53
CA LYS A 11 6.93 12.50 -8.19
C LYS A 11 5.46 12.08 -8.07
N SER A 12 4.64 12.38 -9.08
CA SER A 12 3.22 12.01 -9.10
C SER A 12 3.05 10.49 -9.15
N MET A 13 3.88 9.79 -9.93
CA MET A 13 3.87 8.32 -9.97
C MET A 13 4.34 7.70 -8.66
N TYR A 14 5.40 8.24 -8.05
CA TYR A 14 5.87 7.81 -6.73
C TYR A 14 4.78 7.97 -5.67
N PHE A 15 4.14 9.14 -5.65
CA PHE A 15 3.02 9.44 -4.76
C PHE A 15 1.88 8.44 -4.96
N ALA A 16 1.52 8.14 -6.21
CA ALA A 16 0.43 7.22 -6.52
C ALA A 16 0.73 5.81 -5.99
N ILE A 17 1.94 5.30 -6.23
CA ILE A 17 2.39 4.00 -5.70
C ILE A 17 2.37 4.00 -4.16
N TYR A 18 2.87 5.07 -3.54
CA TYR A 18 2.90 5.24 -2.09
C TYR A 18 1.49 5.17 -1.47
N VAL A 19 0.55 5.93 -2.01
CA VAL A 19 -0.83 5.98 -1.50
C VAL A 19 -1.51 4.63 -1.69
N VAL A 20 -1.41 4.03 -2.88
CA VAL A 20 -2.06 2.73 -3.16
C VAL A 20 -1.54 1.63 -2.23
N LEU A 21 -0.23 1.55 -1.99
CA LEU A 21 0.33 0.57 -1.05
C LEU A 21 -0.11 0.81 0.41
N SER A 22 -0.25 2.08 0.80
CA SER A 22 -0.72 2.46 2.13
C SER A 22 -2.19 2.07 2.32
N LEU A 23 -3.05 2.46 1.38
CA LEU A 23 -4.48 2.10 1.37
C LEU A 23 -4.69 0.58 1.36
N TYR A 24 -3.90 -0.15 0.60
CA TYR A 24 -3.95 -1.62 0.58
C TYR A 24 -3.59 -2.20 1.95
N SER A 25 -2.57 -1.65 2.61
CA SER A 25 -2.16 -2.11 3.93
C SER A 25 -3.24 -1.87 4.97
N ASP A 26 -3.81 -0.67 4.99
CA ASP A 26 -4.91 -0.30 5.89
C ASP A 26 -6.12 -1.23 5.68
N PHE A 27 -6.52 -1.44 4.42
CA PHE A 27 -7.58 -2.39 4.06
C PHE A 27 -7.32 -3.80 4.58
N ILE A 28 -6.10 -4.32 4.41
CA ILE A 28 -5.75 -5.66 4.89
C ILE A 28 -5.82 -5.75 6.41
N TYR A 29 -5.39 -4.72 7.13
CA TYR A 29 -5.45 -4.71 8.59
C TYR A 29 -6.89 -4.63 9.11
N ASP A 30 -7.73 -3.83 8.47
CA ASP A 30 -9.16 -3.75 8.78
C ASP A 30 -9.84 -5.10 8.57
N VAL A 31 -9.58 -5.76 7.44
CA VAL A 31 -10.09 -7.12 7.18
C VAL A 31 -9.54 -8.10 8.21
N ALA A 32 -8.27 -8.01 8.57
CA ALA A 32 -7.65 -8.94 9.53
C ALA A 32 -8.17 -8.79 10.95
N HIS A 33 -8.67 -7.61 11.32
CA HIS A 33 -9.26 -7.34 12.63
C HIS A 33 -10.48 -8.24 12.88
N GLU A 34 -11.33 -8.41 11.86
CA GLU A 34 -12.55 -9.23 11.96
C GLU A 34 -12.37 -10.64 11.38
N PHE A 35 -11.57 -10.77 10.31
CA PHE A 35 -11.45 -11.97 9.48
C PHE A 35 -10.00 -12.25 9.06
N HIS A 36 -9.15 -12.60 10.03
CA HIS A 36 -7.73 -12.86 9.80
C HIS A 36 -7.43 -13.83 8.63
N ASN A 37 -8.15 -14.95 8.54
CA ASN A 37 -7.98 -15.93 7.48
C ASN A 37 -8.34 -15.37 6.09
N VAL A 38 -9.30 -14.45 6.01
CA VAL A 38 -9.66 -13.76 4.76
C VAL A 38 -8.55 -12.81 4.35
N ALA A 39 -7.98 -12.04 5.29
CA ALA A 39 -6.85 -11.16 5.02
C ALA A 39 -5.64 -11.94 4.47
N VAL A 40 -5.29 -13.06 5.10
CA VAL A 40 -4.22 -13.96 4.61
C VAL A 40 -4.54 -14.49 3.20
N HIS A 41 -5.78 -14.90 2.95
CA HIS A 41 -6.19 -15.36 1.61
C HIS A 41 -6.01 -14.29 0.54
N ILE A 42 -6.35 -13.03 0.83
CA ILE A 42 -6.18 -11.92 -0.11
C ILE A 42 -4.70 -11.72 -0.46
N ILE A 43 -3.82 -11.75 0.54
CA ILE A 43 -2.36 -11.55 0.41
C ILE A 43 -1.69 -12.67 -0.40
N GLU A 44 -2.13 -13.92 -0.20
CA GLU A 44 -1.54 -15.09 -0.84
C GLU A 44 -2.06 -15.34 -2.26
N ASN A 45 -3.30 -14.94 -2.54
CA ASN A 45 -3.92 -15.09 -3.84
C ASN A 45 -3.66 -13.87 -4.72
N GLU A 46 -2.79 -14.02 -5.73
CA GLU A 46 -2.41 -12.96 -6.67
C GLU A 46 -3.63 -12.26 -7.30
N LYS A 47 -4.68 -13.00 -7.68
CA LYS A 47 -5.89 -12.39 -8.26
C LYS A 47 -6.63 -11.52 -7.25
N CYS A 48 -6.73 -11.96 -6.00
CA CYS A 48 -7.35 -11.17 -4.93
C CYS A 48 -6.51 -9.94 -4.61
N THR A 49 -5.19 -10.08 -4.53
CA THR A 49 -4.24 -8.97 -4.36
C THR A 49 -4.41 -7.94 -5.48
N GLU A 50 -4.43 -8.39 -6.74
CA GLU A 50 -4.61 -7.50 -7.89
C GLU A 50 -5.95 -6.75 -7.86
N GLN A 51 -7.03 -7.44 -7.49
CA GLN A 51 -8.35 -6.81 -7.35
C GLN A 51 -8.36 -5.78 -6.24
N ALA A 52 -7.78 -6.10 -5.08
CA ALA A 52 -7.65 -5.17 -3.97
C ALA A 52 -6.85 -3.93 -4.37
N PHE A 53 -5.73 -4.09 -5.10
CA PHE A 53 -5.00 -2.93 -5.64
C PHE A 53 -5.81 -2.12 -6.63
N GLN A 54 -6.59 -2.76 -7.50
CA GLN A 54 -7.47 -2.03 -8.43
C GLN A 54 -8.49 -1.15 -7.68
N ILE A 55 -9.07 -1.66 -6.59
CA ILE A 55 -9.97 -0.89 -5.73
C ILE A 55 -9.24 0.32 -5.15
N GLN A 56 -8.02 0.14 -4.63
CA GLN A 56 -7.26 1.25 -4.03
C GLN A 56 -6.75 2.27 -5.06
N ILE A 57 -6.46 1.82 -6.29
CA ILE A 57 -6.17 2.72 -7.42
C ILE A 57 -7.39 3.58 -7.74
N ASN A 58 -8.57 2.97 -7.81
CA ASN A 58 -9.81 3.73 -8.04
C ASN A 58 -10.06 4.73 -6.91
N ASN A 59 -9.91 4.31 -5.65
CA ASN A 59 -10.04 5.21 -4.49
C ASN A 59 -9.09 6.41 -4.59
N LEU A 60 -7.82 6.20 -4.97
CA LEU A 60 -6.86 7.28 -5.18
C LEU A 60 -7.36 8.27 -6.24
N PHE A 61 -7.88 7.80 -7.37
CA PHE A 61 -8.31 8.69 -8.44
C PHE A 61 -9.64 9.39 -8.14
N ASP A 62 -10.55 8.72 -7.45
CA ASP A 62 -11.85 9.29 -7.06
C ASP A 62 -11.69 10.46 -6.07
N ASP A 63 -10.66 10.42 -5.22
CA ASP A 63 -10.39 11.47 -4.23
C ASP A 63 -8.92 11.94 -4.23
N PHE A 64 -8.39 12.18 -5.43
CA PHE A 64 -6.98 12.50 -5.63
C PHE A 64 -6.52 13.72 -4.82
N ASP A 65 -7.30 14.80 -4.82
CA ASP A 65 -6.95 16.04 -4.13
C ASP A 65 -6.91 15.86 -2.61
N TYR A 66 -7.79 15.02 -2.05
CA TYR A 66 -7.72 14.64 -0.64
C TYR A 66 -6.42 13.90 -0.36
N TYR A 67 -6.13 12.82 -1.08
CA TYR A 67 -4.91 12.04 -0.85
C TYR A 67 -3.64 12.88 -1.06
N LYS A 68 -3.64 13.76 -2.05
CA LYS A 68 -2.55 14.70 -2.30
C LYS A 68 -2.32 15.62 -1.10
N LYS A 69 -3.38 16.11 -0.47
CA LYS A 69 -3.29 16.97 0.72
C LYS A 69 -2.73 16.24 1.94
N ILE A 70 -3.11 14.98 2.15
CA ILE A 70 -2.73 14.24 3.36
C ILE A 70 -1.41 13.46 3.23
N ASN A 71 -1.07 13.02 2.00
CA ASN A 71 0.05 12.10 1.74
C ASN A 71 1.09 12.67 0.75
N GLY A 72 0.75 13.74 0.03
CA GLY A 72 1.60 14.33 -1.00
C GLY A 72 2.36 15.56 -0.52
N THR A 73 3.03 16.20 -1.48
CA THR A 73 3.75 17.46 -1.33
C THR A 73 2.95 18.66 -1.81
N GLY A 74 1.79 18.42 -2.44
CA GLY A 74 0.98 19.44 -3.09
C GLY A 74 1.39 19.74 -4.55
N SER A 75 2.48 19.14 -5.03
CA SER A 75 3.00 19.34 -6.39
C SER A 75 2.60 18.24 -7.38
N GLU A 76 2.01 17.15 -6.89
CA GLU A 76 1.59 16.00 -7.67
C GLU A 76 0.42 16.34 -8.59
N LYS A 77 0.38 15.70 -9.76
CA LYS A 77 -0.66 15.90 -10.76
C LYS A 77 -1.12 14.58 -11.34
N ILE A 78 -2.43 14.45 -11.53
CA ILE A 78 -3.06 13.27 -12.15
C ILE A 78 -2.50 13.04 -13.57
N GLU A 79 -2.31 14.11 -14.34
CA GLU A 79 -1.80 14.07 -15.73
C GLU A 79 -0.40 13.45 -15.85
N ASP A 80 0.38 13.44 -14.77
CA ASP A 80 1.72 12.86 -14.72
C ASP A 80 1.71 11.39 -14.26
N ILE A 81 0.54 10.81 -13.97
CA ILE A 81 0.41 9.42 -13.54
C ILE A 81 0.01 8.56 -14.74
N ASP A 82 0.86 7.59 -15.07
CA ASP A 82 0.50 6.56 -16.05
C ASP A 82 -0.45 5.55 -15.42
N ILE A 83 -1.75 5.74 -15.65
CA ILE A 83 -2.83 4.88 -15.17
C ILE A 83 -2.69 3.45 -15.69
N THR A 84 -2.10 3.27 -16.88
CA THR A 84 -1.93 1.93 -17.46
C THR A 84 -0.78 1.18 -16.80
N ASP A 85 0.21 1.89 -16.26
CA ASP A 85 1.40 1.30 -15.65
C ASP A 85 1.32 1.23 -14.11
N ILE A 86 0.44 2.01 -13.46
CA ILE A 86 0.38 2.08 -11.98
C ILE A 86 0.14 0.71 -11.34
N LYS A 87 -0.76 -0.10 -11.88
CA LYS A 87 -1.04 -1.45 -11.36
C LYS A 87 0.21 -2.31 -11.38
N LYS A 88 0.96 -2.30 -12.49
CA LYS A 88 2.20 -3.05 -12.65
C LYS A 88 3.27 -2.60 -11.65
N LYS A 89 3.43 -1.29 -11.45
CA LYS A 89 4.41 -0.75 -10.51
C LYS A 89 4.08 -1.06 -9.06
N VAL A 90 2.80 -0.96 -8.68
CA VAL A 90 2.33 -1.33 -7.34
C VAL A 90 2.56 -2.82 -7.07
N MET A 91 2.19 -3.70 -8.00
CA MET A 91 2.47 -5.14 -7.90
C MET A 91 3.97 -5.42 -7.75
N SER A 92 4.81 -4.75 -8.55
CA SER A 92 6.27 -4.91 -8.48
C SER A 92 6.85 -4.45 -7.14
N ALA A 93 6.30 -3.38 -6.56
CA ALA A 93 6.70 -2.87 -5.25
C ALA A 93 6.24 -3.75 -4.09
N TYR A 94 5.12 -4.47 -4.28
CA TYR A 94 4.53 -5.33 -3.27
C TYR A 94 5.38 -6.58 -2.95
N ASP A 95 6.02 -7.16 -3.96
CA ASP A 95 6.24 -8.61 -4.02
C ASP A 95 7.47 -9.19 -3.27
N PRO A 96 8.37 -8.42 -2.64
CA PRO A 96 9.16 -9.02 -1.56
C PRO A 96 9.05 -8.31 -0.21
N ALA A 97 9.12 -6.98 -0.17
CA ALA A 97 9.29 -6.24 1.09
C ALA A 97 7.94 -5.96 1.78
N VAL A 98 6.93 -5.55 1.01
CA VAL A 98 5.62 -5.14 1.54
C VAL A 98 4.85 -6.37 2.00
N LYS A 99 4.71 -7.39 1.14
CA LYS A 99 4.03 -8.65 1.47
C LYS A 99 4.60 -9.28 2.74
N ALA A 100 5.92 -9.41 2.82
CA ALA A 100 6.59 -9.98 3.99
C ALA A 100 6.36 -9.16 5.27
N LEU A 101 6.35 -7.82 5.16
CA LEU A 101 6.09 -6.96 6.31
C LEU A 101 4.64 -7.10 6.80
N ILE A 102 3.66 -7.07 5.88
CA ILE A 102 2.24 -7.23 6.21
C ILE A 102 2.02 -8.58 6.89
N MET A 103 2.52 -9.68 6.31
CA MET A 103 2.39 -11.02 6.91
C MET A 103 3.02 -11.09 8.30
N LYS A 104 4.22 -10.54 8.48
CA LYS A 104 4.87 -10.47 9.79
C LYS A 104 4.03 -9.72 10.82
N ASN A 105 3.42 -8.60 10.42
CA ASN A 105 2.57 -7.79 11.29
C ASN A 105 1.28 -8.54 11.65
N LEU A 106 0.66 -9.24 10.69
CA LEU A 106 -0.51 -10.08 10.95
C LEU A 106 -0.20 -11.22 11.94
N GLU A 107 0.94 -11.88 11.81
CA GLU A 107 1.38 -12.92 12.74
C GLU A 107 1.66 -12.39 14.16
N ALA A 108 2.25 -11.19 14.27
CA ALA A 108 2.50 -10.55 15.55
C ALA A 108 1.18 -10.23 16.28
N ASN A 109 0.17 -9.75 15.54
CA ASN A 109 -1.15 -9.42 16.08
C ASN A 109 -1.90 -10.63 16.63
N LEU A 110 -1.76 -11.80 16.01
CA LEU A 110 -2.35 -13.04 16.54
C LEU A 110 -1.76 -13.42 17.91
N ARG A 111 -0.51 -13.05 18.19
CA ARG A 111 0.23 -13.47 19.39
C ARG A 111 0.08 -12.48 20.55
N ALA A 112 -0.21 -11.21 20.27
CA ALA A 112 -0.41 -10.19 21.29
C ALA A 112 -1.85 -10.22 21.81
N LYS A 113 -2.04 -10.75 23.03
CA LYS A 113 -3.22 -10.40 23.83
C LYS A 113 -3.02 -8.96 24.32
N VAL A 114 -3.74 -8.01 23.71
CA VAL A 114 -3.87 -6.60 24.14
C VAL A 114 -2.79 -5.65 23.60
N ASP A 115 -3.30 -4.49 23.18
CA ASP A 115 -2.74 -3.26 22.62
C ASP A 115 -2.22 -3.29 21.17
N GLY A 116 -2.98 -2.59 20.33
CA GLY A 116 -2.91 -2.57 18.87
C GLY A 116 -1.59 -1.99 18.33
N PRO A 117 -1.13 -2.41 17.15
CA PRO A 117 0.26 -2.15 16.80
C PRO A 117 0.59 -0.69 16.52
N GLU A 118 1.56 -0.18 17.28
CA GLU A 118 2.42 0.94 16.86
C GLU A 118 3.25 0.64 15.58
N TYR A 119 3.03 -0.48 14.89
CA TYR A 119 3.78 -0.96 13.72
C TYR A 119 3.10 -0.69 12.36
N TRP A 120 2.01 0.09 12.32
CA TRP A 120 1.08 0.10 11.19
C TRP A 120 1.51 0.84 9.92
N LYS A 121 2.40 1.82 10.00
CA LYS A 121 2.72 2.65 8.82
C LYS A 121 3.88 2.06 8.02
N LEU A 122 3.59 1.65 6.77
CA LEU A 122 4.63 1.37 5.79
C LEU A 122 5.58 2.58 5.69
N LYS A 123 6.84 2.40 6.06
CA LYS A 123 7.87 3.40 5.75
C LYS A 123 8.37 3.15 4.33
N ILE A 124 7.81 3.91 3.40
CA ILE A 124 8.19 3.87 1.99
C ILE A 124 9.18 5.02 1.75
N ILE A 125 10.37 4.69 1.27
CA ILE A 125 11.45 5.66 1.02
C ILE A 125 11.69 5.76 -0.48
N ASN A 126 11.62 6.96 -1.03
CA ASN A 126 12.11 7.23 -2.38
C ASN A 126 13.64 7.35 -2.35
N LYS A 127 14.36 6.51 -3.09
CA LYS A 127 15.83 6.60 -3.23
C LYS A 127 16.29 7.35 -4.47
N SER A 128 15.36 7.94 -5.22
CA SER A 128 15.65 8.67 -6.47
C SER A 128 15.99 10.16 -6.24
N LEU A 129 16.06 10.60 -4.98
CA LEU A 129 16.40 11.96 -4.56
C LEU A 129 17.90 12.10 -4.29
#